data_AF-K1R492-F1
#
_entry.id   AF-K1R492-F1
#
_cell.length_a   1.000
_cell.length_b   1.000
_cell.length_c   1.000
_cell.angle_alpha   90.00
_cell.angle_beta   90.00
_cell.angle_gamma   90.00
#
_symmetry.space_group_name_H-M   'P 1'
#
loop_
_entity.id
_entity.type
_entity.pdbx_description
1 polymer ?
#
loop_
_entity_poly.entity_id
_entity_poly.type
_entity_poly.pdbx_seq_one_letter_code
_entity_poly.pdbx_strand_id
1 'polypeptide(L)' 'VWIGGSDWNVEGSFLWEPYGDQITYTNFSPGEPNDLNNSEDCLLIDGSSLKNNTYTWNDRNCRDSHFYVCKQM' A
#
# COMPACT_ATOMS: atom_id res chain seq x y z
N VAL A 1 7.20 -4.71 -1.10
CA VAL A 1 7.68 -3.89 -2.24
C VAL A 1 6.74 -2.73 -2.39
N TRP A 2 7.22 -1.49 -2.37
CA TRP A 2 6.39 -0.31 -2.53
C TRP A 2 5.71 -0.27 -3.89
N ILE A 3 4.43 0.10 -3.88
CA ILE A 3 3.67 0.52 -5.05
C ILE A 3 3.22 1.96 -4.83
N GLY A 4 2.87 2.67 -5.91
CA GLY A 4 2.63 4.11 -5.86
C GLY A 4 1.31 4.54 -5.22
N GLY A 5 0.70 3.73 -4.35
CA GLY A 5 -0.57 4.08 -3.71
C GLY A 5 -0.36 4.61 -2.31
N SER A 6 -1.11 5.64 -1.92
CA SER A 6 -1.06 6.24 -0.59
C SER A 6 -2.38 6.92 -0.21
N ASP A 7 -2.61 7.11 1.08
CA ASP A 7 -3.74 7.85 1.64
C ASP A 7 -3.33 8.94 2.65
N TRP A 8 -2.04 9.31 2.66
CA TRP A 8 -1.42 10.34 3.52
C TRP A 8 -2.08 11.73 3.55
N ASN A 9 -3.03 11.98 2.66
CA ASN A 9 -3.78 13.23 2.56
C ASN A 9 -5.11 13.12 3.30
N VAL A 10 -5.79 11.97 3.19
CA VAL A 10 -7.10 11.67 3.77
C VAL A 10 -7.14 10.17 4.07
N GLU A 11 -7.04 9.83 5.34
CA GLU A 11 -7.09 8.45 5.85
C GLU A 11 -8.27 7.66 5.26
N GLY A 12 -7.99 6.45 4.76
CA GLY A 12 -8.96 5.58 4.10
C GLY A 12 -9.31 5.95 2.66
N SER A 13 -8.71 7.01 2.10
CA SER A 13 -8.91 7.44 0.71
C SER A 13 -7.62 7.30 -0.13
N PHE A 14 -7.32 6.07 -0.53
CA PHE A 14 -6.13 5.77 -1.32
C PHE A 14 -6.20 6.32 -2.76
N LEU A 15 -5.10 6.94 -3.18
CA LEU A 15 -4.86 7.47 -4.52
C LEU A 15 -3.55 6.92 -5.09
N TRP A 16 -3.45 6.84 -6.42
CA TRP A 16 -2.21 6.56 -7.12
C TRP A 16 -1.39 7.85 -7.32
N GLU A 17 -0.20 7.86 -6.77
CA GLU A 17 0.80 8.91 -6.96
C GLU A 17 1.52 8.79 -8.33
N PRO A 18 1.99 9.90 -8.90
CA PRO A 18 1.82 11.29 -8.45
C PRO A 18 0.52 11.96 -8.96
N TYR A 19 -0.32 11.24 -9.70
CA TYR A 19 -1.40 11.84 -10.48
C TYR A 19 -2.72 11.99 -9.72
N GLY A 20 -2.89 11.29 -8.60
CA GLY A 20 -4.08 11.36 -7.76
C GLY A 20 -5.25 10.54 -8.29
N ASP A 21 -5.01 9.53 -9.14
CA ASP A 21 -6.08 8.66 -9.64
C ASP A 21 -6.65 7.81 -8.48
N GLN A 22 -7.97 7.74 -8.33
CA GLN A 22 -8.60 6.90 -7.31
C GLN A 22 -8.23 5.42 -7.49
N ILE A 23 -7.82 4.75 -6.41
CA ILE A 23 -7.65 3.31 -6.42
C ILE A 23 -9.03 2.63 -6.50
N THR A 24 -9.28 1.87 -7.56
CA THR A 24 -10.54 1.13 -7.78
C THR A 24 -10.42 -0.37 -7.55
N TYR A 25 -9.20 -0.92 -7.63
CA TYR A 25 -8.89 -2.30 -7.31
C TYR A 25 -8.08 -2.36 -6.03
N THR A 26 -8.48 -3.22 -5.10
CA THR A 26 -7.76 -3.44 -3.84
C THR A 26 -7.43 -4.92 -3.65
N ASN A 27 -6.32 -5.18 -2.97
CA ASN A 27 -5.87 -6.54 -2.65
C ASN A 27 -5.24 -6.61 -1.25
N PHE A 28 -5.85 -5.91 -0.30
CA PHE A 28 -5.40 -5.85 1.09
C PHE A 28 -5.35 -7.23 1.74
N SER A 29 -4.37 -7.42 2.62
CA SER A 29 -4.30 -8.59 3.49
C SER A 29 -5.48 -8.57 4.46
N PRO A 30 -5.93 -9.72 4.99
CA PRO A 30 -6.97 -9.74 6.01
C PRO A 30 -6.58 -8.87 7.22
N GLY A 31 -7.39 -7.85 7.51
CA GLY A 31 -7.15 -6.89 8.58
C GLY A 31 -6.52 -5.57 8.12
N GLU A 32 -6.13 -5.45 6.86
CA GLU A 32 -5.58 -4.23 6.26
C GLU A 32 -6.62 -3.49 5.41
N PRO A 33 -6.47 -2.16 5.21
CA PRO A 33 -5.50 -1.30 5.90
C PRO A 33 -5.86 -1.12 7.38
N ASN A 34 -4.87 -0.99 8.25
CA ASN A 34 -5.08 -0.95 9.70
C ASN A 34 -4.54 0.33 10.39
N ASP A 35 -3.81 1.16 9.65
CA ASP A 35 -3.16 2.39 10.10
C ASP A 35 -2.43 2.21 11.44
N LEU A 36 -1.47 1.27 11.49
CA LEU A 36 -0.84 0.88 12.75
C LEU A 36 -0.14 2.09 13.40
N ASN A 37 -0.58 2.41 14.63
CA ASN A 37 -0.13 3.57 15.39
C ASN A 37 -0.49 4.95 14.78
N ASN A 38 -1.46 5.01 13.87
CA ASN A 38 -1.84 6.22 13.13
C ASN A 38 -0.66 6.81 12.34
N SER A 39 0.00 5.96 11.55
CA SER A 39 1.27 6.31 10.90
C SER A 39 1.55 5.55 9.61
N GLU A 40 0.59 4.80 9.08
CA GLU A 40 0.79 3.93 7.94
C GLU A 40 -0.01 4.39 6.71
N ASP A 41 0.62 5.19 5.86
CA ASP A 41 -0.08 5.83 4.74
C ASP A 41 0.35 5.35 3.33
N CYS A 42 1.26 4.37 3.23
CA CYS A 42 1.88 3.96 1.96
C CYS A 42 1.64 2.49 1.64
N LEU A 43 1.23 2.17 0.42
CA LEU A 43 0.93 0.79 0.01
C LEU A 43 2.19 -0.04 -0.26
N LEU A 44 2.32 -1.13 0.49
CA LEU A 44 3.31 -2.17 0.32
C LEU A 44 2.67 -3.46 -0.21
N ILE A 45 3.20 -4.02 -1.29
CA ILE A 45 2.98 -5.44 -1.59
C ILE A 45 3.78 -6.26 -0.57
N ASP A 46 3.07 -6.98 0.29
CA ASP A 46 3.64 -7.89 1.27
C ASP A 46 3.57 -9.35 0.79
N GLY A 47 4.68 -10.06 0.95
CA GLY A 47 4.81 -11.50 0.71
C GLY A 47 5.01 -12.31 1.99
N SER A 48 4.94 -11.67 3.16
CA SER A 48 5.14 -12.31 4.47
C SER A 48 4.08 -13.37 4.78
N SER A 49 2.86 -13.20 4.24
CA SER A 49 1.81 -14.22 4.25
C SER A 49 2.14 -15.32 3.23
N LEU A 50 3.14 -16.15 3.56
CA LEU A 50 3.60 -17.28 2.73
C LEU A 50 2.58 -18.44 2.65
N LYS A 51 1.38 -18.29 3.21
CA LYS A 51 0.30 -19.26 3.00
C LYS A 51 -0.26 -19.05 1.58
N ASN A 52 0.01 -19.99 0.69
CA ASN A 52 -0.51 -20.09 -0.68
C ASN A 52 0.14 -19.17 -1.75
N ASN A 53 1.34 -18.63 -1.53
CA ASN A 53 2.05 -17.79 -2.51
C ASN A 53 1.23 -16.55 -2.97
N THR A 54 0.32 -16.05 -2.13
CA THR A 54 -0.48 -14.87 -2.45
C THR A 54 0.22 -13.61 -1.97
N TYR A 55 0.49 -12.70 -2.89
CA TYR A 55 0.95 -11.35 -2.57
C TYR A 55 -0.28 -10.47 -2.31
N THR A 56 -0.35 -9.88 -1.13
CA THR A 56 -1.44 -8.98 -0.70
C THR A 56 -0.83 -7.64 -0.29
N TRP A 57 -1.68 -6.66 -0.01
CA TRP A 57 -1.25 -5.32 0.35
C TRP A 57 -1.34 -5.10 1.85
N ASN A 58 -0.51 -4.19 2.34
CA ASN A 58 -0.59 -3.62 3.67
C ASN A 58 -0.21 -2.13 3.51
N ASP A 59 -0.87 -1.27 4.27
CA ASP A 59 -0.50 0.12 4.48
C ASP A 59 0.64 0.16 5.50
N ARG A 60 1.80 0.71 5.13
CA ARG A 60 2.98 0.82 5.99
C ARG A 60 3.39 2.26 6.18
N ASN A 61 4.19 2.47 7.23
CA ASN A 61 4.86 3.74 7.44
C ASN A 61 5.72 4.10 6.23
N CYS A 62 5.41 5.22 5.58
CA CYS A 62 6.09 5.68 4.37
C CYS A 62 7.61 5.87 4.54
N ARG A 63 8.12 5.95 5.77
CA ARG A 63 9.55 6.09 6.07
C ARG A 63 10.30 4.76 6.08
N ASP A 64 9.59 3.63 5.97
CA ASP A 64 10.22 2.31 5.94
C ASP A 64 11.01 2.10 4.64
N SER A 65 12.15 1.41 4.77
CA SER A 65 13.03 1.13 3.64
C SER A 65 12.68 -0.19 2.96
N HIS A 66 12.10 -0.12 1.76
CA HIS A 66 11.80 -1.28 0.92
C HIS A 66 12.16 -1.04 -0.55
N PHE A 67 12.32 -2.12 -1.33
CA PHE A 67 12.32 -2.04 -2.78
C PHE A 67 10.98 -1.52 -3.31
N TYR A 68 10.98 -0.95 -4.51
CA TYR A 68 9.81 -0.35 -5.14
C TYR A 68 9.65 -0.77 -6.61
N VAL A 69 8.44 -0.63 -7.14
CA VAL A 69 8.14 -0.82 -8.57
C VAL A 69 7.79 0.53 -9.18
N CYS A 70 8.35 0.82 -10.36
CA CYS A 70 7.95 1.96 -11.17
C CYS A 70 7.00 1.53 -12.29
N LYS A 71 6.07 2.40 -12.64
CA LYS A 71 5.28 2.34 -13.87
C LYS A 71 5.67 3.53 -14.74
N GLN A 72 5.94 3.29 -16.02
CA GLN A 72 6.01 4.34 -17.02
C GLN A 72 4.75 4.25 -17.88
N MET A 73 4.13 5.39 -18.17
CA MET A 73 3.00 5.49 -19.10
C MET A 73 3.49 5.72 -20.52
#